data_AF-A0A1I4DXM4-F1
#
_entry.id   AF-A0A1I4DXM4-F1
#
_cell.length_a   1.000
_cell.length_b   1.000
_cell.length_c   1.000
_cell.angle_alpha   90.00
_cell.angle_beta   90.00
_cell.angle_gamma   90.00
#
_symmetry.space_group_name_H-M   'P 1'
#
loop_
_entity.id
_entity.type
_entity.pdbx_description
1 polymer ?
#
loop_
_entity_poly.entity_id
_entity_poly.type
_entity_poly.pdbx_seq_one_letter_code
_entity_poly.pdbx_strand_id
1 'polypeptide(L)'
;MKLFQVKSNPWGIDRMALFLKDNFISISCPGIGDLEHLSAPEQQLVLACETPDSNVTDQLNEISCFVQMMQDGDYVLVAHDQEVYLGDVGDYYYVEQHDSIKEGMCHRRGVTWLNRIPRSELNKEVQALLNHREAISPYEQAIGTAGLDRWLPNHLRMAENTNANVPVQRISVDEDTLEQALGVLKEALCCDDPERRERAAIAILQYAGGQNGSGQ
;
A
#
# COMPACT_ATOMS: atom_id res chain seq x y z
N MET A 1 -4.88 -8.08 6.48
CA MET A 1 -3.54 -7.52 6.23
C MET A 1 -2.57 -8.65 5.92
N LYS A 2 -1.99 -8.61 4.73
CA LYS A 2 -0.99 -9.52 4.19
C LYS A 2 0.24 -8.72 3.76
N LEU A 3 1.32 -9.43 3.47
CA LEU A 3 2.55 -8.86 2.96
C LEU A 3 2.86 -9.51 1.60
N PHE A 4 3.28 -8.70 0.64
CA PHE A 4 3.66 -9.17 -0.69
C PHE A 4 5.04 -8.62 -1.06
N GLN A 5 5.80 -9.39 -1.83
CA GLN A 5 6.89 -8.85 -2.62
C GLN A 5 6.39 -8.55 -4.03
N VAL A 6 6.80 -7.40 -4.58
CA VAL A 6 6.59 -7.04 -5.98
C VAL A 6 7.93 -6.66 -6.60
N LYS A 7 8.20 -7.13 -7.82
CA LYS A 7 9.42 -6.77 -8.55
C LYS A 7 9.31 -5.35 -9.09
N SER A 8 10.39 -4.59 -8.95
CA SER A 8 10.55 -3.27 -9.56
C SER A 8 10.68 -3.35 -11.08
N ASN A 9 11.03 -4.52 -11.63
CA ASN A 9 11.34 -4.71 -13.03
C ASN A 9 10.39 -5.69 -13.73
N PRO A 10 9.08 -5.43 -13.75
CA PRO A 10 8.16 -6.28 -14.48
C PRO A 10 8.59 -6.32 -15.96
N TRP A 11 8.71 -7.54 -16.50
CA TRP A 11 9.24 -7.82 -17.86
C TRP A 11 10.68 -7.31 -18.11
N GLY A 12 11.48 -7.15 -17.06
CA GLY A 12 12.90 -6.79 -17.15
C GLY A 12 13.17 -5.29 -17.32
N ILE A 13 12.13 -4.45 -17.33
CA ILE A 13 12.28 -2.99 -17.36
C ILE A 13 12.15 -2.46 -15.94
N ASP A 14 13.22 -1.89 -15.39
CA ASP A 14 13.18 -1.26 -14.06
C ASP A 14 12.23 -0.04 -14.04
N ARG A 15 11.20 -0.13 -13.19
CA ARG A 15 10.14 0.86 -12.97
C ARG A 15 10.22 1.48 -11.58
N MET A 16 11.21 1.16 -10.74
CA MET A 16 11.24 1.62 -9.35
C MET A 16 11.11 3.15 -9.24
N ALA A 17 11.88 3.88 -10.05
CA ALA A 17 11.85 5.35 -10.05
C ALA A 17 10.44 5.91 -10.37
N LEU A 18 9.69 5.23 -11.24
CA LEU A 18 8.33 5.61 -11.60
C LEU A 18 7.35 5.28 -10.46
N PHE A 19 7.47 4.09 -9.88
CA PHE A 19 6.65 3.65 -8.74
C PHE A 19 6.76 4.59 -7.53
N LEU A 20 7.98 5.07 -7.25
CA LEU A 20 8.21 6.05 -6.19
C LEU A 20 7.66 7.44 -6.53
N LYS A 21 7.84 7.89 -7.77
CA LYS A 21 7.42 9.23 -8.20
C LYS A 21 5.90 9.37 -8.21
N ASP A 22 5.22 8.35 -8.72
CA ASP A 22 3.78 8.40 -9.01
C ASP A 22 2.96 7.55 -8.01
N ASN A 23 3.61 7.00 -6.97
CA ASN A 23 2.97 6.29 -5.85
C ASN A 23 2.08 5.12 -6.28
N PHE A 24 2.62 4.21 -7.10
CA PHE A 24 1.90 3.01 -7.53
C PHE A 24 2.83 1.82 -7.77
N ILE A 25 2.24 0.63 -7.87
CA ILE A 25 2.88 -0.60 -8.38
C ILE A 25 2.04 -1.20 -9.52
N SER A 26 2.66 -2.01 -10.38
CA SER A 26 1.99 -2.61 -11.54
C SER A 26 2.61 -3.97 -11.91
N ILE A 27 1.79 -4.85 -12.50
CA ILE A 27 2.19 -6.20 -12.94
C ILE A 27 2.52 -6.35 -14.43
N SER A 28 2.55 -5.26 -15.20
CA SER A 28 2.84 -5.29 -16.65
C SER A 28 2.09 -6.39 -17.42
N CYS A 29 0.77 -6.29 -17.48
CA CYS A 29 -0.07 -7.26 -18.19
C CYS A 29 -1.00 -6.56 -19.19
N PRO A 30 -0.50 -6.15 -20.36
CA PRO A 30 -1.33 -5.46 -21.34
C PRO A 30 -2.22 -6.42 -22.14
N GLY A 31 -3.32 -5.89 -22.69
CA GLY A 31 -4.16 -6.54 -23.70
C GLY A 31 -5.31 -7.38 -23.14
N ILE A 32 -5.47 -7.43 -21.81
CA ILE A 32 -6.53 -8.21 -21.17
C ILE A 32 -7.71 -7.36 -20.69
N GLY A 33 -7.63 -6.03 -20.81
CA GLY A 33 -8.70 -5.13 -20.39
C GLY A 33 -8.83 -5.04 -18.87
N ASP A 34 -9.84 -4.31 -18.39
CA ASP A 34 -10.05 -4.11 -16.95
C ASP A 34 -10.58 -5.35 -16.23
N LEU A 35 -9.98 -5.66 -15.09
CA LEU A 35 -10.27 -6.84 -14.26
C LEU A 35 -11.04 -6.51 -12.97
N GLU A 36 -11.35 -5.24 -12.66
CA GLU A 36 -11.93 -4.81 -11.36
C GLU A 36 -13.19 -5.57 -10.94
N HIS A 37 -14.04 -5.93 -11.91
CA HIS A 37 -15.35 -6.55 -11.66
C HIS A 37 -15.45 -7.98 -12.15
N LEU A 38 -14.33 -8.61 -12.50
CA LEU A 38 -14.33 -9.98 -12.98
C LEU A 38 -14.33 -10.95 -11.81
N SER A 39 -15.38 -11.76 -11.75
CA SER A 39 -15.45 -12.89 -10.84
C SER A 39 -14.43 -13.99 -11.19
N ALA A 40 -13.97 -14.04 -12.45
CA ALA A 40 -12.99 -15.00 -12.96
C ALA A 40 -12.04 -14.36 -14.00
N PRO A 41 -11.10 -13.50 -13.59
CA PRO A 41 -10.14 -12.83 -14.49
C PRO A 41 -9.28 -13.85 -15.26
N GLU A 42 -9.09 -15.05 -14.70
CA GLU A 42 -8.40 -16.16 -15.33
C GLU A 42 -9.01 -16.54 -16.69
N GLN A 43 -10.32 -16.37 -16.88
CA GLN A 43 -10.99 -16.67 -18.15
C GLN A 43 -10.59 -15.69 -19.25
N GLN A 44 -10.41 -14.41 -18.94
CA GLN A 44 -9.94 -13.43 -19.92
C GLN A 44 -8.49 -13.66 -20.31
N LEU A 45 -7.66 -14.09 -19.37
CA LEU A 45 -6.28 -14.47 -19.63
C LEU A 45 -6.15 -15.75 -20.45
N VAL A 46 -6.96 -16.78 -20.18
CA VAL A 46 -7.00 -17.98 -21.02
C VAL A 46 -7.46 -17.65 -22.44
N LEU A 47 -8.36 -16.67 -22.61
CA LEU A 47 -8.76 -16.18 -23.93
C LEU A 47 -7.69 -15.34 -24.62
N ALA A 48 -6.87 -14.60 -23.86
CA ALA A 48 -5.79 -13.78 -24.39
C ALA A 48 -4.49 -14.57 -24.67
N CYS A 49 -4.26 -15.68 -23.97
CA CYS A 49 -3.11 -16.56 -24.16
C CYS A 49 -3.43 -17.64 -25.20
N GLU A 50 -2.91 -17.48 -26.43
CA GLU A 50 -3.17 -18.40 -27.55
C GLU A 50 -2.60 -19.84 -27.36
N THR A 51 -1.78 -20.10 -26.34
CA THR A 51 -1.22 -21.44 -26.05
C THR A 51 -1.00 -21.69 -24.55
N PRO A 52 -1.47 -22.83 -23.98
CA PRO A 52 -1.28 -23.17 -22.57
C PRO A 52 0.09 -23.83 -22.35
N ASP A 53 1.12 -23.00 -22.18
CA ASP A 53 2.41 -23.44 -21.63
C ASP A 53 2.42 -23.25 -20.10
N SER A 54 3.35 -23.91 -19.39
CA SER A 54 3.49 -23.80 -17.93
C SER A 54 3.65 -22.36 -17.41
N ASN A 55 4.10 -21.44 -18.26
CA ASN A 55 4.19 -20.00 -17.99
C ASN A 55 2.81 -19.35 -17.76
N VAL A 56 1.75 -19.85 -18.42
CA VAL A 56 0.40 -19.28 -18.30
C VAL A 56 -0.16 -19.46 -16.89
N THR A 57 0.06 -20.61 -16.25
CA THR A 57 -0.42 -20.85 -14.88
C THR A 57 0.26 -19.92 -13.87
N ASP A 58 1.57 -19.70 -14.01
CA ASP A 58 2.31 -18.80 -13.11
C ASP A 58 1.86 -17.35 -13.31
N GLN A 59 1.66 -16.92 -14.56
CA GLN A 59 1.15 -15.59 -14.89
C GLN A 59 -0.29 -15.37 -14.39
N LEU A 60 -1.15 -16.40 -14.47
CA LEU A 60 -2.48 -16.39 -13.90
C LEU A 60 -2.43 -16.22 -12.37
N ASN A 61 -1.56 -16.97 -11.70
CA ASN A 61 -1.39 -16.85 -10.26
C ASN A 61 -0.91 -15.45 -9.85
N GLU A 62 0.01 -14.85 -10.60
CA GLU A 62 0.49 -13.47 -10.35
C GLU A 62 -0.63 -12.44 -10.51
N ILE A 63 -1.46 -12.58 -11.56
CA ILE A 63 -2.57 -11.65 -11.81
C ILE A 63 -3.68 -11.84 -10.77
N SER A 64 -4.08 -13.07 -10.48
CA SER A 64 -5.04 -13.36 -9.41
C SER A 64 -4.52 -12.87 -8.05
N CYS A 65 -3.21 -13.00 -7.79
CA CYS A 65 -2.58 -12.47 -6.60
C CYS A 65 -2.71 -10.92 -6.54
N PHE A 66 -2.41 -10.23 -7.62
CA PHE A 66 -2.48 -8.76 -7.67
C PHE A 66 -3.90 -8.22 -7.61
N VAL A 67 -4.82 -8.80 -8.38
CA VAL A 67 -6.18 -8.25 -8.57
C VAL A 67 -7.11 -8.70 -7.45
N GLN A 68 -7.04 -9.98 -7.06
CA GLN A 68 -8.01 -10.59 -6.15
C GLN A 68 -7.45 -10.83 -4.75
N MET A 69 -6.18 -11.23 -4.62
CA MET A 69 -5.64 -11.57 -3.30
C MET A 69 -5.18 -10.36 -2.51
N MET A 70 -4.45 -9.45 -3.15
CA MET A 70 -3.97 -8.20 -2.58
C MET A 70 -5.14 -7.25 -2.39
N GLN A 71 -5.25 -6.64 -1.21
CA GLN A 71 -6.35 -5.77 -0.83
C GLN A 71 -5.82 -4.43 -0.30
N ASP A 72 -6.72 -3.44 -0.22
CA ASP A 72 -6.44 -2.18 0.46
C ASP A 72 -6.01 -2.43 1.92
N GLY A 73 -4.95 -1.73 2.36
CA GLY A 73 -4.31 -1.89 3.65
C GLY A 73 -3.40 -3.12 3.80
N ASP A 74 -3.11 -3.85 2.71
CA ASP A 74 -2.01 -4.82 2.70
C ASP A 74 -0.65 -4.12 2.49
N TYR A 75 0.45 -4.79 2.83
CA TYR A 75 1.79 -4.25 2.63
C TYR A 75 2.50 -4.84 1.42
N VAL A 76 3.30 -4.00 0.77
CA VAL A 76 4.19 -4.40 -0.32
C VAL A 76 5.65 -4.09 0.00
N LEU A 77 6.53 -5.01 -0.39
CA LEU A 77 7.98 -4.82 -0.44
C LEU A 77 8.44 -4.82 -1.89
N VAL A 78 9.13 -3.76 -2.29
CA VAL A 78 9.81 -3.69 -3.57
C VAL A 78 11.30 -3.57 -3.33
N ALA A 79 12.05 -4.63 -3.67
CA ALA A 79 13.51 -4.59 -3.63
C ALA A 79 14.06 -3.87 -4.85
N HIS A 80 15.03 -2.98 -4.62
CA HIS A 80 15.76 -2.28 -5.66
C HIS A 80 17.19 -2.03 -5.15
N ASP A 81 18.16 -2.59 -5.88
CA ASP A 81 19.56 -2.68 -5.44
C ASP A 81 19.71 -3.30 -4.03
N GLN A 82 20.28 -2.54 -3.09
CA GLN A 82 20.50 -2.96 -1.69
C GLN A 82 19.38 -2.52 -0.75
N GLU A 83 18.40 -1.79 -1.25
CA GLU A 83 17.32 -1.22 -0.48
C GLU A 83 16.00 -1.96 -0.76
N VAL A 84 15.10 -1.90 0.22
CA VAL A 84 13.76 -2.46 0.12
C VAL A 84 12.76 -1.41 0.54
N TYR A 85 11.83 -1.10 -0.35
CA TYR A 85 10.80 -0.09 -0.12
C TYR A 85 9.56 -0.78 0.42
N LEU A 86 9.14 -0.36 1.61
CA LEU A 86 7.91 -0.81 2.25
C LEU A 86 6.81 0.19 1.94
N GLY A 87 5.67 -0.30 1.45
CA GLY A 87 4.50 0.51 1.15
C GLY A 87 3.21 -0.11 1.65
N ASP A 88 2.24 0.75 1.93
CA ASP A 88 0.83 0.43 2.18
C ASP A 88 0.06 0.48 0.86
N VAL A 89 -0.66 -0.60 0.56
CA VAL A 89 -1.30 -0.84 -0.73
C VAL A 89 -2.72 -0.32 -0.71
N GLY A 90 -3.10 0.42 -1.75
CA GLY A 90 -4.45 0.88 -1.99
C GLY A 90 -5.26 -0.03 -2.93
N ASP A 91 -6.44 0.46 -3.29
CA ASP A 91 -7.33 -0.17 -4.25
C ASP A 91 -6.68 -0.43 -5.61
N TYR A 92 -7.15 -1.49 -6.27
CA TYR A 92 -6.84 -1.77 -7.65
C TYR A 92 -7.56 -0.77 -8.55
N TYR A 93 -6.88 -0.33 -9.60
CA TYR A 93 -7.50 0.44 -10.67
C TYR A 93 -6.81 0.16 -12.00
N TYR A 94 -7.56 0.39 -13.08
CA TYR A 94 -7.11 0.19 -14.44
C TYR A 94 -6.93 1.51 -15.18
N VAL A 95 -5.84 1.63 -15.94
CA VAL A 95 -5.56 2.81 -16.77
C VAL A 95 -5.40 2.40 -18.23
N GLU A 96 -6.51 2.48 -18.98
CA GLU A 96 -6.60 2.07 -20.38
C GLU A 96 -5.55 2.71 -21.28
N GLN A 97 -5.17 3.97 -21.03
CA GLN A 97 -4.15 4.69 -21.81
C GLN A 97 -2.76 4.02 -21.76
N HIS A 98 -2.50 3.21 -20.73
CA HIS A 98 -1.26 2.47 -20.54
C HIS A 98 -1.38 1.00 -20.94
N ASP A 99 -2.51 0.61 -21.55
CA ASP A 99 -2.76 -0.75 -22.03
C ASP A 99 -2.11 -0.97 -23.39
N SER A 100 -0.78 -1.09 -23.39
CA SER A 100 -0.01 -1.35 -24.59
C SER A 100 1.15 -2.27 -24.29
N ILE A 101 1.55 -3.08 -25.28
CA ILE A 101 2.72 -3.98 -25.18
C ILE A 101 3.99 -3.20 -24.79
N LYS A 102 4.09 -1.92 -25.19
CA LYS A 102 5.26 -1.09 -24.92
C LYS A 102 5.31 -0.60 -23.47
N GLU A 103 4.17 -0.31 -22.87
CA GLU A 103 4.11 0.23 -21.50
C GLU A 103 3.74 -0.82 -20.47
N GLY A 104 2.67 -1.58 -20.71
CA GLY A 104 2.19 -2.68 -19.88
C GLY A 104 1.56 -2.26 -18.55
N MET A 105 1.67 -0.99 -18.16
CA MET A 105 1.35 -0.52 -16.80
C MET A 105 -0.14 -0.15 -16.61
N CYS A 106 -1.05 -0.82 -17.30
CA CYS A 106 -2.48 -0.56 -17.21
C CYS A 106 -3.08 -1.02 -15.88
N HIS A 107 -2.65 -2.16 -15.35
CA HIS A 107 -3.07 -2.67 -14.04
C HIS A 107 -2.24 -2.04 -12.91
N ARG A 108 -2.87 -1.31 -12.00
CA ARG A 108 -2.18 -0.59 -10.94
C ARG A 108 -2.84 -0.76 -9.57
N ARG A 109 -2.02 -0.55 -8.55
CA ARG A 109 -2.46 -0.27 -7.18
C ARG A 109 -1.72 0.94 -6.66
N GLY A 110 -2.43 1.84 -6.00
CA GLY A 110 -1.82 2.97 -5.30
C GLY A 110 -0.93 2.45 -4.17
N VAL A 111 0.16 3.15 -3.88
CA VAL A 111 1.04 2.79 -2.77
C VAL A 111 1.43 4.03 -1.97
N THR A 112 1.15 4.00 -0.67
CA THR A 112 1.73 4.96 0.27
C THR A 112 3.06 4.40 0.77
N TRP A 113 4.18 4.92 0.29
CA TRP A 113 5.51 4.48 0.70
C TRP A 113 5.78 4.86 2.16
N LEU A 114 5.99 3.86 3.01
CA LEU A 114 6.16 4.02 4.45
C LEU A 114 7.62 4.16 4.86
N ASN A 115 8.50 3.36 4.27
CA ASN A 115 9.90 3.31 4.66
C ASN A 115 10.81 2.76 3.57
N ARG A 116 12.11 3.03 3.72
CA ARG A 116 13.20 2.41 2.95
C ARG A 116 14.13 1.68 3.90
N ILE A 117 14.26 0.38 3.70
CA ILE A 117 14.93 -0.53 4.62
C ILE A 117 16.14 -1.14 3.91
N PRO A 118 17.36 -1.03 4.46
CA PRO A 118 18.49 -1.77 3.94
C PRO A 118 18.18 -3.27 3.98
N ARG A 119 18.38 -3.99 2.86
CA ARG A 119 18.00 -5.40 2.75
C ARG A 119 18.62 -6.28 3.85
N SER A 120 19.83 -5.92 4.29
CA SER A 120 20.56 -6.62 5.37
C SER A 120 19.88 -6.52 6.73
N GLU A 121 19.01 -5.54 6.96
CA GLU A 121 18.29 -5.36 8.23
C GLU A 121 16.99 -6.17 8.31
N LEU A 122 16.50 -6.69 7.17
CA LEU A 122 15.33 -7.55 7.14
C LEU A 122 15.66 -8.92 7.73
N ASN A 123 14.66 -9.61 8.27
CA ASN A 123 14.85 -10.96 8.77
C ASN A 123 15.13 -11.95 7.59
N LYS A 124 15.55 -13.18 7.91
CA LYS A 124 15.91 -14.17 6.89
C LYS A 124 14.72 -14.60 6.02
N GLU A 125 13.52 -14.62 6.57
CA GLU A 125 12.31 -15.09 5.87
C GLU A 125 11.86 -14.08 4.83
N VAL A 126 11.84 -12.80 5.18
CA VAL A 126 11.57 -11.70 4.25
C VAL A 126 12.68 -11.60 3.20
N GLN A 127 13.94 -11.78 3.59
CA GLN A 127 15.04 -11.85 2.60
C GLN A 127 14.87 -13.02 1.63
N ALA A 128 14.35 -14.16 2.08
CA ALA A 128 14.05 -15.31 1.24
C ALA A 128 12.88 -15.03 0.30
N LEU A 129 11.80 -14.42 0.79
CA LEU A 129 10.69 -13.93 -0.04
C LEU A 129 11.20 -13.02 -1.16
N LEU A 130 12.07 -12.06 -0.84
CA LEU A 130 12.64 -11.13 -1.82
C LEU A 130 13.54 -11.81 -2.89
N ASN A 131 13.92 -13.08 -2.70
CA ASN A 131 14.67 -13.88 -3.68
C ASN A 131 13.77 -14.70 -4.62
N HIS A 132 12.46 -14.73 -4.40
CA HIS A 132 11.51 -15.32 -5.33
C HIS A 132 11.64 -14.67 -6.71
N ARG A 133 11.42 -15.44 -7.78
CA ARG A 133 11.63 -14.99 -9.16
C ARG A 133 10.39 -14.31 -9.75
N GLU A 134 9.25 -14.74 -9.24
CA GLU A 134 7.91 -14.29 -9.57
C GLU A 134 7.81 -12.77 -9.43
N ALA A 135 7.06 -12.15 -10.34
CA ALA A 135 6.82 -10.71 -10.31
C ALA A 135 6.14 -10.31 -9.00
N ILE A 136 5.27 -11.18 -8.48
CA ILE A 136 4.59 -11.04 -7.20
C ILE A 136 4.66 -12.33 -6.41
N SER A 137 4.95 -12.21 -5.11
CA SER A 137 4.89 -13.35 -4.18
C SER A 137 4.25 -12.91 -2.86
N PRO A 138 3.19 -13.60 -2.38
CA PRO A 138 2.70 -13.39 -1.03
C PRO A 138 3.70 -13.93 -0.01
N TYR A 139 3.75 -13.27 1.15
CA TYR A 139 4.41 -13.80 2.33
C TYR A 139 3.46 -14.79 3.01
N GLU A 140 3.82 -16.07 3.00
CA GLU A 140 2.94 -17.16 3.43
C GLU A 140 2.74 -17.23 4.96
N GLN A 141 3.57 -16.53 5.74
CA GLN A 141 3.47 -16.52 7.19
C GLN A 141 2.68 -15.33 7.71
N ALA A 142 2.30 -15.37 8.98
CA ALA A 142 1.67 -14.24 9.66
C ALA A 142 2.57 -13.00 9.60
N ILE A 143 1.99 -11.83 9.33
CA ILE A 143 2.76 -10.61 9.04
C ILE A 143 3.66 -10.18 10.21
N GLY A 144 3.26 -10.40 11.46
CA GLY A 144 4.10 -10.15 12.63
C GLY A 144 5.42 -10.92 12.64
N THR A 145 5.50 -12.08 11.96
CA THR A 145 6.76 -12.83 11.82
C THR A 145 7.77 -12.12 10.91
N ALA A 146 7.30 -11.28 9.98
CA ALA A 146 8.15 -10.48 9.10
C ALA A 146 8.98 -9.43 9.88
N GLY A 147 8.60 -9.15 11.14
CA GLY A 147 9.31 -8.23 12.02
C GLY A 147 9.33 -6.80 11.52
N LEU A 148 8.32 -6.42 10.71
CA LEU A 148 8.27 -5.13 10.05
C LEU A 148 7.87 -3.97 10.98
N ASP A 149 7.40 -4.28 12.19
CA ASP A 149 6.78 -3.33 13.13
C ASP A 149 7.65 -2.12 13.44
N ARG A 150 8.98 -2.29 13.47
CA ARG A 150 9.90 -1.19 13.77
C ARG A 150 10.02 -0.14 12.65
N TRP A 151 9.60 -0.47 11.44
CA TRP A 151 9.62 0.43 10.29
C TRP A 151 8.24 0.96 9.93
N LEU A 152 7.18 0.46 10.58
CA LEU A 152 5.83 0.98 10.45
C LEU A 152 5.67 2.28 11.27
N PRO A 153 4.94 3.28 10.73
CA PRO A 153 4.52 4.46 11.49
C PRO A 153 3.82 4.07 12.79
N ASN A 154 4.05 4.82 13.88
CA ASN A 154 3.53 4.49 15.21
C ASN A 154 2.00 4.26 15.28
N HIS A 155 1.22 4.88 14.40
CA HIS A 155 -0.24 4.69 14.33
C HIS A 155 -0.65 3.37 13.67
N LEU A 156 0.21 2.74 12.86
CA LEU A 156 -0.03 1.45 12.19
C LEU A 156 0.50 0.26 12.99
N ARG A 157 1.38 0.49 13.98
CA ARG A 157 1.94 -0.56 14.86
C ARG A 157 0.91 -1.19 15.80
N MET A 158 -0.32 -0.68 15.85
CA MET A 158 -1.33 -1.00 16.87
C MET A 158 -2.44 -1.94 16.37
N ALA A 159 -2.40 -2.44 15.14
CA ALA A 159 -3.51 -3.19 14.55
C ALA A 159 -3.66 -4.66 15.00
N GLU A 160 -2.73 -5.23 15.78
CA GLU A 160 -2.79 -6.65 16.15
C GLU A 160 -3.11 -6.96 17.63
N ASN A 161 -3.35 -5.97 18.50
CA ASN A 161 -3.64 -6.21 19.92
C ASN A 161 -5.00 -5.66 20.36
N THR A 162 -6.09 -6.16 19.78
CA THR A 162 -7.44 -6.02 20.36
C THR A 162 -7.56 -6.97 21.54
N ASN A 163 -7.05 -6.55 22.71
CA ASN A 163 -7.47 -6.93 24.07
C ASN A 163 -6.36 -6.64 25.11
N ALA A 164 -5.97 -5.37 25.24
CA ALA A 164 -5.38 -4.91 26.50
C ALA A 164 -5.60 -3.41 26.63
N ASN A 165 -6.37 -3.05 27.65
CA ASN A 165 -6.53 -1.71 28.16
C ASN A 165 -5.15 -1.18 28.61
N VAL A 166 -4.42 -0.50 27.72
CA VAL A 166 -3.11 0.13 28.00
C VAL A 166 -3.06 1.47 27.24
N PRO A 167 -2.65 2.57 27.90
CA PRO A 167 -3.00 3.91 27.46
C PRO A 167 -2.23 4.33 26.20
N VAL A 168 -2.97 4.94 25.27
CA VAL A 168 -2.44 5.64 24.10
C VAL A 168 -1.37 6.61 24.58
N GLN A 169 -0.10 6.32 24.27
CA GLN A 169 0.98 7.27 24.48
C GLN A 169 0.80 8.38 23.44
N ARG A 170 0.06 9.42 23.84
CA ARG A 170 -0.11 10.67 23.08
C ARG A 170 1.28 11.15 22.69
N ILE A 171 1.54 11.24 21.40
CA ILE A 171 2.66 12.04 20.91
C ILE A 171 2.44 13.42 21.51
N SER A 172 3.35 13.83 22.39
CA SER A 172 3.36 15.17 22.97
C SER A 172 3.74 16.13 21.87
N VAL A 173 2.74 16.61 21.11
CA VAL A 173 2.89 17.79 20.28
C VAL A 173 3.19 18.94 21.24
N ASP A 174 4.28 19.67 21.00
CA ASP A 174 4.58 20.86 21.79
C ASP A 174 3.43 21.88 21.69
N GLU A 175 3.26 22.66 22.75
CA GLU A 175 2.14 23.59 22.89
C GLU A 175 2.11 24.62 21.76
N ASP A 176 3.29 25.04 21.27
CA ASP A 176 3.41 25.98 20.15
C ASP A 176 2.84 25.41 18.84
N THR A 177 3.18 24.17 18.51
CA THR A 177 2.66 23.48 17.31
C THR A 177 1.15 23.24 17.42
N LEU A 178 0.66 22.98 18.62
CA LEU A 178 -0.78 22.81 18.88
C LEU A 178 -1.54 24.13 18.70
N GLU A 179 -1.00 25.24 19.21
CA GLU A 179 -1.57 26.57 19.01
C GLU A 179 -1.60 26.95 17.53
N GLN A 180 -0.54 26.66 16.78
CA GLN A 180 -0.49 26.90 15.33
C GLN A 180 -1.56 26.10 14.58
N ALA A 181 -1.69 24.81 14.87
CA ALA A 181 -2.71 23.97 14.26
C ALA A 181 -4.13 24.48 14.56
N LEU A 182 -4.39 24.88 15.81
CA LEU A 182 -5.66 25.51 16.21
C LEU A 182 -5.88 26.85 15.51
N GLY A 183 -4.83 27.64 15.28
CA GLY A 183 -4.88 28.87 14.50
C GLY A 183 -5.38 28.64 13.07
N VAL A 184 -4.77 27.69 12.36
CA VAL A 184 -5.15 27.33 10.99
C VAL A 184 -6.61 26.85 10.92
N LEU A 185 -7.04 26.02 11.88
CA LEU A 185 -8.42 25.52 11.92
C LEU A 185 -9.43 26.64 12.21
N LYS A 186 -9.09 27.58 13.10
CA LYS A 186 -9.93 28.77 13.38
C LYS A 186 -10.06 29.67 12.16
N GLU A 187 -9.00 29.88 11.40
CA GLU A 187 -9.06 30.62 10.14
C GLU A 187 -9.93 29.89 9.10
N ALA A 188 -9.80 28.57 9.01
CA ALA A 188 -10.59 27.74 8.09
C ALA A 188 -12.10 27.75 8.41
N LEU A 189 -12.50 27.97 9.67
CA LEU A 189 -13.91 28.16 10.04
C LEU A 189 -14.54 29.42 9.43
N CYS A 190 -13.73 30.45 9.17
CA CYS A 190 -14.16 31.71 8.57
C CYS A 190 -14.00 31.74 7.05
N CYS A 191 -13.61 30.63 6.42
CA CYS A 191 -13.44 30.54 4.97
C CYS A 191 -14.79 30.44 4.25
N ASP A 192 -14.87 31.00 3.04
CA ASP A 192 -16.06 30.94 2.17
C ASP A 192 -16.31 29.54 1.62
N ASP A 193 -15.27 28.70 1.54
CA ASP A 193 -15.35 27.31 1.10
C ASP A 193 -16.11 26.44 2.13
N PRO A 194 -17.31 25.91 1.79
CA PRO A 194 -18.12 25.14 2.72
C PRO A 194 -17.47 23.81 3.13
N GLU A 195 -16.76 23.12 2.24
CA GLU A 195 -16.12 21.83 2.55
C GLU A 195 -14.92 22.03 3.47
N ARG A 196 -14.13 23.09 3.23
CA ARG A 196 -13.02 23.45 4.10
C ARG A 196 -13.49 23.86 5.50
N ARG A 197 -14.59 24.60 5.57
CA ARG A 197 -15.21 25.02 6.84
C ARG A 197 -15.76 23.83 7.63
N GLU A 198 -16.42 22.87 6.97
CA GLU A 198 -16.93 21.66 7.59
C GLU A 198 -15.80 20.78 8.16
N ARG A 199 -14.75 20.54 7.37
CA ARG A 199 -13.58 19.78 7.83
C ARG A 199 -12.90 20.42 9.05
N ALA A 200 -12.82 21.75 9.08
CA ALA A 200 -12.27 22.49 10.21
C ALA A 200 -13.13 22.33 11.48
N ALA A 201 -14.46 22.40 11.34
CA ALA A 201 -15.39 22.21 12.45
C ALA A 201 -15.30 20.79 13.04
N ILE A 202 -15.26 19.76 12.18
CA ILE A 202 -15.13 18.36 12.60
C ILE A 202 -13.83 18.15 13.40
N ALA A 203 -12.70 18.65 12.90
CA ALA A 203 -11.41 18.51 13.55
C ALA A 203 -11.36 19.17 14.94
N ILE A 204 -11.93 20.37 15.09
CA ILE A 204 -12.00 21.07 16.38
C ILE A 204 -12.89 20.33 17.38
N LEU A 205 -14.04 19.82 16.93
CA LEU A 205 -14.96 19.05 17.80
C LEU A 205 -14.33 17.74 18.28
N GLN A 206 -13.61 17.04 17.41
CA GLN A 206 -12.89 15.82 17.79
C GLN A 206 -11.78 16.11 18.82
N TYR A 207 -11.04 17.21 18.64
CA TYR A 207 -10.03 17.65 19.60
C TYR A 207 -10.65 17.99 20.97
N ALA A 208 -11.76 18.73 21.00
CA ALA A 208 -12.48 19.05 22.24
C ALA A 208 -13.12 17.82 22.90
N GLY A 209 -13.66 16.88 22.10
CA GLY A 209 -14.22 15.63 22.59
C GLY A 209 -13.17 14.70 23.22
N GLY A 210 -11.95 14.69 22.68
CA GLY A 210 -10.82 13.93 23.23
C GLY A 210 -10.24 14.49 24.53
N GLN A 211 -10.45 15.78 24.82
CA GLN A 211 -10.04 16.43 26.07
C GLN A 211 -10.95 16.03 27.25
N ASN A 212 -12.26 15.84 27.02
CA ASN A 212 -13.24 15.48 28.06
C ASN A 212 -13.10 14.05 28.62
N GLY A 213 -12.30 13.18 28.00
CA GLY A 213 -12.00 11.83 28.50
C GLY A 213 -10.78 11.72 29.43
N SER A 214 -10.12 12.84 29.76
CA SER A 214 -8.87 12.87 30.53
C SER A 214 -9.05 13.25 32.01
N GLY A 215 -10.30 13.38 32.47
CA GLY A 215 -10.63 13.84 33.82
C GLY A 215 -11.69 12.96 34.48
N GLN A 216 -11.32 11.74 34.84
CA GLN A 216 -11.93 10.93 35.90
C GLN A 216 -10.95 9.86 36.38
#